data_AF-A0AAU5Z1L8-F1
#
_entry.id   AF-A0AAU5Z1L8-F1
#
_cell.length_a   1.000
_cell.length_b   1.000
_cell.length_c   1.000
_cell.angle_alpha   90.00
_cell.angle_beta   90.00
_cell.angle_gamma   90.00
#
_symmetry.space_group_name_H-M   'P 1'
#
loop_
_entity.id
_entity.type
_entity.pdbx_description
1 polymer ?
#
loop_
_entity_poly.entity_id
_entity_poly.type
_entity_poly.pdbx_seq_one_letter_code
_entity_poly.pdbx_strand_id
1 'polypeptide(L)'
;MKRPITTAAVAAVVLAGTLAVPQASAAPPTRHASAPCATQWKAKVRVAVRRPAWNEGPVATPSSPVHHYLRRGDVVTSCVVAIGRTESGTSYQECGGGHLWRVVQGGQVPQGCLRKL
;
A
#
# COMPACT_ATOMS: atom_id res chain seq x y z
N MET A 1 13.40 -33.87 -55.48
CA MET A 1 12.53 -35.02 -55.13
C MET A 1 11.34 -34.50 -54.35
N LYS A 2 10.13 -34.71 -54.88
CA LYS A 2 8.84 -34.29 -54.30
C LYS A 2 8.33 -35.38 -53.34
N ARG A 3 7.79 -34.99 -52.19
CA ARG A 3 6.64 -35.67 -51.57
C ARG A 3 5.63 -34.62 -51.05
N PRO A 4 4.37 -34.68 -51.50
CA PRO A 4 3.27 -33.82 -51.07
C PRO A 4 2.48 -34.47 -49.92
N ILE A 5 1.41 -33.78 -49.46
CA ILE A 5 0.16 -34.25 -48.79
C ILE A 5 -0.09 -33.43 -47.51
N THR A 6 -1.28 -32.95 -47.14
CA THR A 6 -2.57 -32.64 -47.79
C THR A 6 -3.35 -31.86 -46.72
N THR A 7 -4.10 -30.86 -47.17
CA THR A 7 -5.07 -30.03 -46.45
C THR A 7 -6.15 -30.84 -45.74
N ALA A 8 -6.61 -30.38 -44.57
CA ALA A 8 -7.98 -30.61 -44.11
C ALA A 8 -8.43 -29.40 -43.27
N ALA A 9 -9.18 -28.51 -43.93
CA ALA A 9 -10.03 -27.53 -43.29
C ALA A 9 -11.40 -28.17 -43.08
N VAL A 10 -11.98 -28.13 -41.88
CA VAL A 10 -13.45 -28.26 -41.72
C VAL A 10 -13.97 -27.51 -40.48
N ALA A 11 -14.82 -26.53 -40.81
CA ALA A 11 -16.04 -26.06 -40.13
C ALA A 11 -16.00 -25.43 -38.74
N ALA A 12 -16.34 -24.14 -38.76
CA ALA A 12 -17.12 -23.47 -37.74
C ALA A 12 -18.43 -24.22 -37.45
N VAL A 13 -18.75 -24.35 -36.16
CA VAL A 13 -20.13 -24.55 -35.71
C VAL A 13 -20.49 -23.36 -34.81
N VAL A 14 -21.23 -22.43 -35.40
CA VAL A 14 -21.98 -21.40 -34.67
C VAL A 14 -23.19 -22.11 -34.08
N LEU A 15 -23.15 -22.40 -32.78
CA LEU A 15 -24.34 -22.81 -32.03
C LEU A 15 -24.85 -21.59 -31.28
N ALA A 16 -25.83 -20.95 -31.89
CA ALA A 16 -26.74 -20.02 -31.25
C ALA A 16 -27.49 -20.75 -30.13
N GLY A 17 -27.05 -20.54 -28.89
CA GLY A 17 -27.75 -20.92 -27.69
C GLY A 17 -27.83 -19.70 -26.78
N THR A 18 -28.85 -18.86 -26.98
CA THR A 18 -29.17 -17.78 -26.06
C THR A 18 -29.77 -18.37 -24.78
N LEU A 19 -28.91 -18.86 -23.89
CA LEU A 19 -29.29 -19.08 -22.50
C LEU A 19 -29.36 -17.70 -21.85
N ALA A 20 -30.59 -17.23 -21.62
CA ALA A 20 -30.86 -16.06 -20.81
C ALA A 20 -30.43 -16.36 -19.36
N VAL A 21 -29.17 -16.09 -19.05
CA VAL A 21 -28.69 -16.04 -17.67
C VAL A 21 -29.36 -14.84 -17.02
N PRO A 22 -30.08 -14.98 -15.90
CA PRO A 22 -30.56 -13.84 -15.15
C PRO A 22 -29.33 -13.04 -14.70
N GLN A 23 -29.12 -11.90 -15.35
CA GLN A 23 -28.10 -10.94 -14.97
C GLN A 23 -28.53 -10.37 -13.63
N ALA A 24 -28.09 -11.00 -12.54
CA ALA A 24 -28.20 -10.43 -11.22
C ALA A 24 -27.41 -9.11 -11.26
N SER A 25 -28.14 -8.00 -11.36
CA SER A 25 -27.61 -6.66 -11.15
C SER A 25 -27.06 -6.61 -9.73
N ALA A 26 -25.78 -6.97 -9.58
CA ALA A 26 -25.04 -6.73 -8.37
C ALA A 26 -25.04 -5.21 -8.18
N ALA A 27 -25.83 -4.75 -7.22
CA ALA A 27 -25.81 -3.36 -6.82
C ALA A 27 -24.34 -2.96 -6.58
N PRO A 28 -23.89 -1.79 -7.09
CA PRO A 28 -22.54 -1.35 -6.82
C PRO A 28 -22.34 -1.33 -5.29
N PRO A 29 -21.22 -1.87 -4.79
CA PRO A 29 -20.99 -1.91 -3.35
C PRO A 29 -21.12 -0.48 -2.82
N THR A 30 -22.03 -0.30 -1.87
CA THR A 30 -22.17 0.94 -1.13
C THR A 30 -20.83 1.24 -0.48
N ARG A 31 -20.08 2.19 -1.04
CA ARG A 31 -18.85 2.67 -0.44
C ARG A 31 -19.24 3.36 0.86
N HIS A 32 -19.07 2.66 1.98
CA HIS A 32 -19.13 3.31 3.29
C HIS A 32 -18.05 4.39 3.30
N ALA A 33 -18.47 5.65 3.34
CA ALA A 33 -17.57 6.76 3.57
C ALA A 33 -16.90 6.52 4.93
N SER A 34 -15.64 6.13 4.91
CA SER A 34 -14.85 5.98 6.12
C SER A 34 -14.72 7.36 6.76
N ALA A 35 -15.05 7.47 8.05
CA ALA A 35 -14.90 8.73 8.77
C ALA A 35 -13.48 9.28 8.58
N PRO A 36 -13.32 10.61 8.39
CA PRO A 36 -12.00 11.20 8.20
C PRO A 36 -11.13 10.93 9.43
N CYS A 37 -9.90 10.49 9.19
CA CYS A 37 -8.93 10.27 10.25
C CYS A 37 -8.64 11.57 11.00
N ALA A 38 -8.94 11.60 12.30
CA ALA A 38 -8.66 12.75 13.17
C ALA A 38 -7.67 12.44 14.30
N THR A 39 -7.03 11.25 14.29
CA THR A 39 -6.09 10.89 15.36
C THR A 39 -4.81 11.71 15.21
N GLN A 40 -4.50 12.51 16.23
CA GLN A 40 -3.32 13.36 16.26
C GLN A 40 -2.18 12.71 17.06
N TRP A 41 -0.97 12.99 16.60
CA TRP A 41 0.28 12.49 17.17
C TRP A 41 1.28 13.63 17.28
N LYS A 42 1.97 13.72 18.40
CA LYS A 42 2.99 14.72 18.69
C LYS A 42 4.38 14.11 18.62
N ALA A 43 5.29 14.76 17.91
CA ALA A 43 6.69 14.35 17.85
C ALA A 43 7.39 14.57 19.19
N LYS A 44 7.98 13.50 19.76
CA LYS A 44 8.74 13.55 21.02
C LYS A 44 10.13 14.13 20.83
N VAL A 45 10.71 13.96 19.65
CA VAL A 45 12.06 14.38 19.25
C VAL A 45 12.04 14.89 17.81
N ARG A 46 13.17 15.44 17.34
CA ARG A 46 13.35 15.70 15.91
C ARG A 46 13.43 14.36 15.18
N VAL A 47 12.62 14.14 14.15
CA VAL A 47 12.57 12.87 13.41
C VAL A 47 12.34 13.12 11.93
N ALA A 48 12.95 12.30 11.08
CA ALA A 48 12.74 12.34 9.65
C ALA A 48 11.40 11.69 9.26
N VAL A 49 10.62 12.38 8.44
CA VAL A 49 9.55 11.77 7.65
C VAL A 49 10.17 11.19 6.39
N ARG A 50 10.09 9.88 6.24
CA ARG A 50 10.71 9.15 5.12
C ARG A 50 9.65 8.61 4.19
N ARG A 51 9.93 8.66 2.88
CA ARG A 51 9.06 8.05 1.87
C ARG A 51 9.81 6.85 1.28
N PRO A 52 9.22 5.64 1.28
CA PRO A 52 9.85 4.50 0.62
C PRO A 52 10.12 4.82 -0.85
N ALA A 53 11.30 4.47 -1.34
CA ALA A 53 11.58 4.52 -2.76
C ALA A 53 10.78 3.44 -3.51
N TRP A 54 10.71 3.57 -4.83
CA TRP A 54 9.91 2.68 -5.70
C TRP A 54 10.29 1.19 -5.57
N ASN A 55 11.50 0.89 -5.10
CA ASN A 55 12.05 -0.45 -4.92
C ASN A 55 12.14 -0.91 -3.44
N GLU A 56 11.73 -0.09 -2.47
CA GLU A 56 11.86 -0.38 -1.02
C GLU A 56 10.60 -1.04 -0.41
N GLY A 57 9.60 -1.33 -1.24
CA GLY A 57 8.31 -1.86 -0.78
C GLY A 57 7.43 -0.79 -0.11
N PRO A 58 6.34 -1.20 0.58
CA PRO A 58 5.35 -0.26 1.08
C PRO A 58 5.73 0.43 2.40
N VAL A 59 6.79 -0.01 3.08
CA VAL A 59 7.19 0.50 4.41
C VAL A 59 8.55 1.18 4.33
N ALA A 60 8.68 2.34 4.96
CA ALA A 60 9.94 3.07 4.95
C ALA A 60 10.99 2.34 5.80
N THR A 61 12.25 2.46 5.40
CA THR A 61 13.41 1.99 6.15
C THR A 61 14.23 3.20 6.63
N PRO A 62 15.25 3.00 7.49
CA PRO A 62 16.19 4.06 7.82
C PRO A 62 17.00 4.59 6.62
N SER A 63 17.11 3.83 5.52
CA SER A 63 17.77 4.29 4.28
C SER A 63 16.84 5.04 3.33
N SER A 64 15.52 4.89 3.49
CA SER A 64 14.55 5.55 2.62
C SER A 64 14.74 7.06 2.56
N PRO A 65 14.56 7.70 1.39
CA PRO A 65 14.71 9.15 1.22
C PRO A 65 13.92 9.96 2.25
N VAL A 66 14.55 11.01 2.77
CA VAL A 66 13.90 11.97 3.67
C VAL A 66 13.07 12.93 2.85
N HIS A 67 11.79 13.08 3.21
CA HIS A 67 10.91 14.09 2.64
C HIS A 67 11.03 15.43 3.37
N HIS A 68 10.95 15.38 4.70
CA HIS A 68 11.12 16.54 5.59
C HIS A 68 11.39 16.05 7.03
N TYR A 69 11.63 16.98 7.95
CA TYR A 69 11.80 16.67 9.37
C TYR A 69 10.64 17.24 10.17
N LEU A 70 10.14 16.46 11.13
CA LEU A 70 9.37 16.98 12.24
C LEU A 70 10.33 17.45 13.33
N ARG A 71 10.00 18.57 13.96
CA ARG A 71 10.64 19.06 15.17
C ARG A 71 9.93 18.50 16.39
N ARG A 72 10.61 18.53 17.54
CA ARG A 72 9.98 18.18 18.81
C ARG A 72 8.78 19.09 19.06
N GLY A 73 7.63 18.49 19.29
CA GLY A 73 6.39 19.19 19.55
C GLY A 73 5.46 19.35 18.34
N ASP A 74 5.95 19.11 17.12
CA ASP A 74 5.13 19.14 15.91
C ASP A 74 4.01 18.09 15.99
N VAL A 75 2.85 18.43 15.44
CA VAL A 75 1.66 17.59 15.44
C VAL A 75 1.35 17.11 14.03
N VAL A 76 1.09 15.81 13.91
CA VAL A 76 0.73 15.15 12.66
C VAL A 76 -0.52 14.31 12.85
N THR A 77 -1.33 14.21 11.80
CA THR A 77 -2.53 13.36 11.79
C THR A 77 -2.18 12.00 11.17
N SER A 78 -2.53 10.90 11.86
CA SER A 78 -2.28 9.55 11.36
C SER A 78 -3.19 8.51 12.00
N CYS A 79 -3.89 7.72 11.17
CA CYS A 79 -4.67 6.56 11.59
C CYS A 79 -4.15 5.25 11.00
N VAL A 80 -3.25 5.34 10.02
CA VAL A 80 -2.70 4.19 9.32
C VAL A 80 -1.30 3.89 9.86
N VAL A 81 -1.06 2.61 10.12
CA VAL A 81 0.26 2.10 10.52
C VAL A 81 0.75 1.17 9.42
N ALA A 82 1.94 1.45 8.92
CA ALA A 82 2.72 0.54 8.10
C ALA A 82 3.57 -0.33 9.04
N ILE A 83 3.50 -1.65 8.85
CA ILE A 83 4.19 -2.64 9.69
C ILE A 83 5.34 -3.22 8.86
N GLY A 84 6.57 -2.83 9.19
CA GLY A 84 7.77 -3.41 8.57
C GLY A 84 7.95 -4.85 9.04
N ARG A 85 8.27 -5.77 8.13
CA ARG A 85 8.72 -7.11 8.55
C ARG A 85 10.16 -7.00 9.04
N THR A 86 10.47 -7.67 10.14
CA THR A 86 11.81 -7.67 10.75
C THR A 86 12.89 -8.27 9.85
N GLU A 87 12.52 -9.02 8.81
CA GLU A 87 13.45 -9.64 7.86
C GLU A 87 13.94 -8.70 6.75
N SER A 88 13.19 -7.63 6.42
CA SER A 88 13.44 -6.82 5.22
C SER A 88 14.09 -5.46 5.46
N GLY A 89 14.55 -5.17 6.68
CA GLY A 89 15.28 -3.92 6.95
C GLY A 89 15.54 -3.66 8.43
N THR A 90 16.62 -2.95 8.71
CA THR A 90 16.98 -2.49 10.05
C THR A 90 15.80 -1.77 10.68
N SER A 91 15.26 -2.32 11.76
CA SER A 91 14.29 -1.62 12.60
C SER A 91 14.89 -0.27 12.98
N TYR A 92 14.10 0.80 12.83
CA TYR A 92 14.54 2.14 13.19
C TYR A 92 14.79 2.18 14.69
N GLN A 93 16.06 2.28 15.10
CA GLN A 93 16.46 2.14 16.51
C GLN A 93 16.21 3.40 17.33
N GLU A 94 16.23 4.56 16.68
CA GLU A 94 16.03 5.83 17.36
C GLU A 94 14.57 5.96 17.85
N CYS A 95 14.38 6.55 19.03
CA CYS A 95 13.10 6.63 19.73
C CYS A 95 12.50 5.31 20.28
N GLY A 96 13.35 4.35 20.63
CA GLY A 96 12.92 3.12 21.33
C GLY A 96 12.70 1.91 20.43
N GLY A 97 13.19 1.96 19.19
CA GLY A 97 13.15 0.81 18.29
C GLY A 97 11.77 0.54 17.69
N GLY A 98 11.73 -0.45 16.80
CA GLY A 98 10.50 -1.10 16.36
C GLY A 98 10.29 -1.13 14.84
N HIS A 99 9.14 -1.67 14.48
CA HIS A 99 8.72 -1.95 13.11
C HIS A 99 7.44 -1.21 12.71
N LEU A 100 6.88 -0.41 13.62
CA LEU A 100 5.65 0.34 13.37
C LEU A 100 5.98 1.74 12.88
N TRP A 101 5.46 2.07 11.71
CA TRP A 101 5.59 3.37 11.09
C TRP A 101 4.22 4.00 10.91
N ARG A 102 4.02 5.20 11.45
CA ARG A 102 2.82 5.99 11.22
C ARG A 102 2.89 6.63 9.85
N VAL A 103 1.86 6.41 9.03
CA VAL A 103 1.72 7.09 7.73
C VAL A 103 1.18 8.49 8.00
N VAL A 104 1.93 9.49 7.58
CA VAL A 104 1.64 10.92 7.78
C VAL A 104 1.69 11.63 6.43
N GLN A 105 1.28 12.89 6.40
CA GLN A 105 1.49 13.72 5.22
C GLN A 105 2.99 13.73 4.85
N GLY A 106 3.29 13.40 3.60
CA GLY A 106 4.66 13.37 3.10
C GLY A 106 5.37 12.01 3.19
N GLY A 107 4.94 11.08 4.05
CA GLY A 107 5.59 9.77 4.15
C GLY A 107 5.26 9.02 5.43
N GLN A 108 6.29 8.47 6.06
CA GLN A 108 6.20 7.58 7.20
C GLN A 108 7.17 8.01 8.29
N VAL A 109 6.73 7.88 9.54
CA VAL A 109 7.52 8.21 10.74
C VAL A 109 7.50 7.03 11.70
N PRO A 110 8.62 6.65 12.32
CA PRO A 110 8.63 5.61 13.35
C PRO A 110 7.67 5.97 14.48
N GLN A 111 6.73 5.08 14.79
CA GLN A 111 5.72 5.33 15.83
C GLN A 111 6.38 5.61 17.18
N GLY A 112 7.53 4.96 17.46
CA GLY A 112 8.32 5.19 18.67
C GLY A 112 8.72 6.65 18.87
N CYS A 113 8.84 7.46 17.82
CA CYS A 113 9.15 8.89 17.92
C CYS A 113 7.94 9.78 18.21
N LEU A 114 6.73 9.22 18.22
CA LEU A 114 5.48 9.94 18.39
C LEU A 114 4.82 9.60 19.73
N ARG A 115 4.00 10.53 20.22
CA ARG A 115 3.07 10.34 21.34
C ARG A 115 1.67 10.65 20.83
N LYS A 116 0.71 9.74 21.05
CA LYS A 116 -0.69 10.00 20.73
C LYS A 116 -1.23 11.14 21.61
N LEU A 117 -1.96 12.07 21.01
CA LEU A 117 -2.69 13.13 21.70
C LEU A 117 -4.09 12.70 22.07
#